data_AF-A0A8S2XMQ8-F1
#
_entry.id   AF-A0A8S2XMQ8-F1
#
_cell.length_a   1.000
_cell.length_b   1.000
_cell.length_c   1.000
_cell.angle_alpha   90.00
_cell.angle_beta   90.00
_cell.angle_gamma   90.00
#
_symmetry.space_group_name_H-M   'P 1'
#
loop_
_entity.id
_entity.type
_entity.pdbx_description
1 polymer ?
#
loop_
_entity_poly.entity_id
_entity_poly.type
_entity_poly.pdbx_seq_one_letter_code
_entity_poly.pdbx_strand_id
1 'polypeptide(L)' 'PLIVLIHGGPGPASANSFTADWYTWAPLAASEGWLVLEPNYRGSFGYGDQFHNEVFLQPLSRPGRDILLGVDQLVNDGIA' A
#
# COMPACT_ATOMS: atom_id res chain seq x y z
N PRO A 1 -4.73 7.57 14.61
CA PRO A 1 -3.43 6.88 14.44
C PRO A 1 -3.47 6.09 13.12
N LEU A 2 -2.34 6.04 12.39
CA LEU A 2 -2.25 5.46 11.05
C LEU A 2 -1.56 4.08 11.08
N ILE A 3 -2.17 3.09 10.45
CA ILE A 3 -1.53 1.84 10.05
C ILE A 3 -1.22 1.92 8.55
N VAL A 4 0.03 1.65 8.17
CA VAL A 4 0.40 1.42 6.78
C VAL A 4 0.48 -0.09 6.55
N LEU A 5 -0.57 -0.66 5.96
CA LEU A 5 -0.68 -2.08 5.72
C LEU A 5 -0.08 -2.41 4.34
N ILE A 6 1.22 -2.69 4.34
CA ILE A 6 2.00 -2.91 3.12
C ILE A 6 1.87 -4.38 2.69
N HIS A 7 1.48 -4.63 1.45
CA HIS A 7 1.56 -5.96 0.86
C HIS A 7 3.03 -6.37 0.57
N GLY A 8 3.32 -7.66 0.53
CA GLY A 8 4.69 -8.16 0.33
C GLY A 8 5.08 -8.27 -1.14
N GLY A 9 6.38 -8.08 -1.42
CA GLY A 9 7.01 -8.38 -2.72
C GLY A 9 6.52 -7.54 -3.91
N PRO A 10 7.23 -7.62 -5.04
CA PRO A 10 6.68 -7.17 -6.32
C PRO A 10 5.57 -8.13 -6.76
N GLY A 11 4.49 -7.59 -7.32
CA GLY A 11 3.37 -8.37 -7.84
C GLY A 11 2.08 -8.17 -7.07
N PRO A 12 1.95 -8.59 -5.79
CA PRO A 12 0.71 -8.38 -5.04
C PRO A 12 0.23 -6.93 -5.10
N ALA A 13 -1.08 -6.74 -5.00
CA ALA A 13 -1.72 -5.43 -4.99
C ALA A 13 -2.93 -5.47 -4.07
N SER A 14 -3.16 -4.39 -3.34
CA SER A 14 -4.43 -4.15 -2.65
C SER A 14 -5.48 -3.80 -3.70
N ALA A 15 -6.47 -4.66 -3.83
CA ALA A 15 -7.56 -4.53 -4.79
C ALA A 15 -8.80 -3.94 -4.12
N ASN A 16 -9.80 -3.57 -4.93
CA ASN A 16 -11.12 -3.21 -4.42
C ASN A 16 -11.87 -4.47 -3.97
N SER A 17 -11.56 -4.94 -2.77
CA SER A 17 -12.12 -6.13 -2.14
C SER A 17 -12.55 -5.85 -0.71
N PHE A 18 -13.60 -6.52 -0.26
CA PHE A 18 -14.04 -6.47 1.13
C PHE A 18 -13.92 -7.85 1.77
N THR A 19 -12.75 -8.13 2.32
CA THR A 19 -12.41 -9.39 3.00
C THR A 19 -11.78 -9.08 4.36
N ALA A 20 -11.94 -10.02 5.28
CA ALA A 20 -11.33 -9.97 6.62
C ALA A 20 -10.71 -11.34 6.91
N ASP A 21 -9.41 -11.46 6.63
CA ASP A 21 -8.63 -12.66 6.94
C ASP A 21 -7.26 -12.29 7.55
N TRP A 22 -6.41 -13.29 7.75
CA TRP A 22 -5.09 -13.11 8.36
C TRP A 22 -4.16 -12.17 7.57
N TYR A 23 -4.42 -11.96 6.27
CA TYR A 23 -3.62 -11.14 5.38
C TYR A 23 -4.31 -9.80 5.06
N THR A 24 -5.61 -9.83 4.78
CA THR A 24 -6.46 -8.68 4.44
C THR A 24 -7.31 -8.28 5.65
N TRP A 25 -6.71 -7.58 6.61
CA TRP A 25 -7.38 -7.21 7.87
C TRP A 25 -7.62 -5.70 8.03
N ALA A 26 -7.45 -4.91 6.96
CA ALA A 26 -7.73 -3.47 6.97
C ALA A 26 -9.16 -3.11 7.45
N PRO A 27 -10.24 -3.82 7.06
CA PRO A 27 -11.58 -3.51 7.56
C PRO A 27 -11.72 -3.72 9.08
N LEU A 28 -11.01 -4.70 9.66
CA LEU A 28 -11.02 -4.95 11.10
C LEU A 28 -10.27 -3.82 11.85
N ALA A 29 -9.13 -3.37 11.33
CA ALA A 29 -8.43 -2.24 11.93
C ALA A 29 -9.27 -0.95 11.86
N ALA A 30 -9.93 -0.72 10.72
CA ALA A 30 -10.80 0.42 10.54
C ALA A 30 -12.01 0.41 11.49
N SER A 31 -12.61 -0.77 11.78
CA SER A 31 -13.69 -0.87 12.76
C SER A 31 -13.27 -0.52 14.19
N GLU A 32 -11.98 -0.64 14.50
CA GLU A 32 -11.37 -0.26 15.78
C GLU A 32 -10.86 1.20 15.79
N GLY A 33 -11.24 2.01 14.80
CA GLY A 33 -10.93 3.45 14.75
C GLY A 33 -9.54 3.80 14.20
N TRP A 34 -8.86 2.87 13.53
CA TRP A 34 -7.61 3.15 12.83
C TRP A 34 -7.86 3.69 11.43
N LEU A 35 -7.05 4.69 11.04
CA LEU A 35 -6.87 5.00 9.62
C LEU A 35 -5.91 3.94 9.05
N VAL A 36 -6.27 3.35 7.91
CA VAL A 36 -5.45 2.32 7.25
C VAL A 36 -5.12 2.79 5.83
N LEU A 37 -3.83 2.82 5.50
CA LEU A 37 -3.32 3.01 4.15
C LEU A 37 -2.84 1.67 3.60
N GLU A 38 -3.39 1.27 2.45
CA GLU A 38 -3.00 0.07 1.69
C GLU A 38 -2.36 0.50 0.36
N PRO A 39 -1.05 0.83 0.33
CA PRO A 39 -0.43 1.44 -0.83
C PRO A 39 -0.08 0.41 -1.91
N ASN A 40 -0.49 0.66 -3.15
CA ASN A 40 0.04 -0.02 -4.33
C ASN A 40 1.24 0.75 -4.86
N TYR A 41 2.43 0.34 -4.42
CA TYR A 41 3.70 0.93 -4.84
C TYR A 41 4.11 0.43 -6.24
N ARG A 42 5.05 1.11 -6.90
CA ARG A 42 5.63 0.61 -8.17
C ARG A 42 6.08 -0.81 -7.98
N GLY A 43 5.77 -1.71 -8.92
CA GLY A 43 5.96 -3.15 -8.75
C GLY A 43 4.67 -3.94 -8.49
N SER A 44 3.59 -3.31 -8.01
CA SER A 44 2.28 -3.98 -7.85
C SER A 44 1.62 -4.33 -9.19
N PHE A 45 0.80 -5.39 -9.21
CA PHE A 45 0.00 -5.79 -10.36
C PHE A 45 -1.18 -4.84 -10.60
N GLY A 46 -1.75 -4.91 -11.81
CA GLY A 46 -2.92 -4.12 -12.20
C GLY A 46 -2.61 -2.77 -12.86
N TYR A 47 -1.33 -2.40 -12.96
CA TYR A 47 -0.88 -1.10 -13.49
C TYR A 47 -0.03 -1.20 -14.77
N GLY A 48 0.09 -2.41 -15.34
CA GLY A 48 0.84 -2.69 -16.58
C GLY A 48 2.34 -2.94 -16.38
N ASP A 49 2.96 -3.49 -17.42
CA ASP A 49 4.35 -3.97 -17.37
C ASP A 49 5.36 -2.88 -17.05
N GLN A 50 5.14 -1.65 -17.54
CA GLN A 50 6.04 -0.55 -17.23
C GLN A 50 6.08 -0.28 -15.72
N PHE A 51 4.91 -0.13 -15.09
CA PHE A 51 4.81 0.11 -13.65
C PHE A 51 5.34 -1.06 -12.82
N HIS A 52 5.08 -2.30 -13.26
CA HIS A 52 5.60 -3.49 -12.59
C HIS A 52 7.12 -3.57 -12.66
N ASN A 53 7.71 -3.30 -13.83
CA ASN A 53 9.16 -3.41 -14.05
C ASN A 53 9.95 -2.25 -13.43
N GLU A 54 9.29 -1.20 -12.95
CA GLU A 54 9.96 -0.08 -12.30
C GLU A 54 10.72 -0.47 -11.03
N VAL A 55 10.43 -1.60 -10.39
CA VAL A 55 11.19 -2.08 -9.22
C VAL A 55 12.43 -2.89 -9.56
N PHE A 56 12.63 -3.22 -10.84
CA PHE A 56 13.78 -3.98 -11.27
C PHE A 56 15.08 -3.25 -10.85
N LEU A 57 16.02 -3.99 -10.25
CA LEU A 57 17.25 -3.49 -9.61
C LEU A 57 17.05 -2.57 -8.39
N GLN A 58 15.81 -2.24 -8.01
CA GLN A 58 15.48 -1.40 -6.84
C GLN A 58 14.30 -1.94 -6.00
N PRO A 59 14.29 -3.24 -5.63
CA PRO A 59 13.10 -3.90 -5.07
C PRO A 59 12.70 -3.41 -3.67
N LEU A 60 13.58 -2.68 -2.98
CA LEU A 60 13.31 -2.16 -1.64
C LEU A 60 13.18 -0.63 -1.64
N SER A 61 14.13 0.07 -2.26
CA SER A 61 14.22 1.53 -2.18
C SER A 61 13.15 2.27 -2.99
N ARG A 62 12.70 1.72 -4.13
CA ARG A 62 11.58 2.31 -4.89
C ARG A 62 10.25 2.14 -4.17
N PRO A 63 9.83 0.91 -3.81
CA PRO A 63 8.62 0.71 -3.02
C PRO A 63 8.58 1.52 -1.73
N GLY A 64 9.68 1.54 -0.97
CA GLY A 64 9.76 2.29 0.28
C GLY A 64 9.52 3.79 0.09
N ARG A 65 10.01 4.38 -1.01
CA ARG A 65 9.75 5.79 -1.33
C ARG A 65 8.28 6.03 -1.70
N ASP A 66 7.68 5.15 -2.49
CA ASP A 66 6.27 5.30 -2.88
C ASP A 66 5.34 5.18 -1.67
N ILE A 67 5.65 4.28 -0.74
CA ILE A 67 4.94 4.12 0.53
C ILE A 67 5.01 5.41 1.36
N LEU A 68 6.20 5.98 1.53
CA LEU A 68 6.37 7.22 2.28
C LEU A 68 5.68 8.41 1.61
N LEU A 69 5.73 8.50 0.27
CA LEU A 69 5.00 9.53 -0.47
C LEU A 69 3.48 9.44 -0.23
N GLY A 70 2.93 8.23 -0.14
CA GLY A 70 1.52 8.04 0.21
C GLY A 70 1.19 8.52 1.62
N VAL A 71 2.08 8.25 2.59
CA VAL A 71 1.93 8.76 3.97
C VAL A 71 2.02 10.29 4.01
N ASP A 72 3.02 10.87 3.36
CA ASP A 72 3.20 12.33 3.29
C ASP A 72 1.98 13.00 2.66
N GLN A 73 1.38 12.39 1.62
CA GLN A 73 0.18 12.90 0.99
C GLN A 73 -1.01 12.93 1.97
N LEU A 74 -1.24 11.87 2.76
CA LEU A 74 -2.31 11.85 3.77
C LEU A 74 -2.11 12.93 4.83
N VAL A 75 -0.88 13.19 5.25
CA VAL A 75 -0.54 14.25 6.21
C VAL A 75 -0.81 15.63 5.59
N ASN A 76 -0.36 15.86 4.36
CA ASN A 76 -0.58 17.13 3.66
C ASN A 76 -2.06 17.43 3.43
N ASP A 77 -2.87 16.39 3.21
CA ASP A 77 -4.31 16.50 3.03
C ASP A 77 -5.06 16.65 4.38
N GLY A 78 -4.37 16.59 5.53
CA GLY A 78 -4.97 16.69 6.86
C GLY A 78 -5.82 15.47 7.25
N ILE A 79 -5.60 14.33 6.59
CA ILE A 79 -6.30 13.06 6.86
C ILE A 79 -5.58 12.29 7.98
N ALA A 80 -4.24 12.34 8.01
CA ALA A 80 -3.38 11.67 8.99
C ALA A 80 -2.72 12.65 9.95
#